data_AF-A0A430HGR6-F1
#
_entry.id   AF-A0A430HGR6-F1
#
_cell.length_a   1.000
_cell.length_b   1.000
_cell.length_c   1.000
_cell.angle_alpha   90.00
_cell.angle_beta   90.00
_cell.angle_gamma   90.00
#
_symmetry.space_group_name_H-M   'P 1'
#
loop_
_entity.id
_entity.type
_entity.pdbx_description
1 polymer ?
#
loop_
_entity_poly.entity_id
_entity_poly.type
_entity_poly.pdbx_seq_one_letter_code
_entity_poly.pdbx_strand_id
1 'polypeptide(L)'
;MSSYRTPLLFALASWAVPLAGAAQSIPQGSYQLSCSNIAVHGDKLKANCRKLGGTQQSTTLDNLDACVNAIRQYGDIGNIDGNLLCLPDLPRPNPAFVFPKAETQLNQWIYGALDSQIHQHAWGVWAGLTQPVGMVDGTPVRAFETWTTPGNIIFRSAPERKRDEGRRDEGRRGPLERPTLDLHLPRQFQHGHRPADKSASLVSAPAPAPGRPDTAILVSVAYNPPAAQHAISNRLFYESTLKQLMANGYTELPNFPTNAIAIKPVFKIIPRNVERGIYAFPGWPGPGAARPDSGFAETAWNSCVYVDINRPVGIGGNSNDAGCKRRTPANTFYLSDFIHTRITAENAPYLSAQLNKQVAAGDIAILIGMHVTTRENKMWTWQTFWWVADPERPFAPSSPTIAGSRPLAYLDGAARHYAMALAYSSVVPAQPITNGKNVGTPVYGYNPYLEAGFGPDVFAGISRPINGSINASTGIQSNCITCHNMAAYAPAPKPMMPYASDFYMSITDPVFDNTLRSDFSWTIVDLIVKTPAD
;
A
#
# COMPACT_ATOMS: atom_id res chain seq x y z
N MET A 1 59.20 59.68 46.93
CA MET A 1 58.04 59.14 47.67
C MET A 1 56.83 59.26 46.77
N SER A 2 56.45 58.16 46.12
CA SER A 2 55.41 58.14 45.07
C SER A 2 54.01 58.19 45.64
N SER A 3 53.20 59.07 45.04
CA SER A 3 51.77 59.25 45.25
C SER A 3 50.99 58.09 44.64
N TYR A 4 50.11 57.46 45.43
CA TYR A 4 49.13 56.47 44.95
C TYR A 4 47.74 57.12 44.90
N ARG A 5 47.14 57.15 43.70
CA ARG A 5 45.74 57.53 43.45
C ARG A 5 44.84 56.29 43.53
N THR A 6 43.70 56.44 44.18
CA THR A 6 42.60 55.48 44.30
C THR A 6 41.84 55.35 42.95
N PRO A 7 41.42 54.15 42.50
CA PRO A 7 40.55 54.03 41.33
C PRO A 7 39.06 54.09 41.72
N LEU A 8 38.28 54.83 40.94
CA LEU A 8 36.82 54.83 40.97
C LEU A 8 36.28 53.54 40.33
N LEU A 9 35.37 52.85 41.04
CA LEU A 9 34.54 51.76 40.50
C LEU A 9 33.34 52.36 39.74
N PHE A 10 33.27 52.10 38.43
CA PHE A 10 32.06 52.35 37.63
C PHE A 10 31.11 51.16 37.76
N ALA A 11 29.91 51.40 38.29
CA ALA A 11 28.82 50.43 38.29
C ALA A 11 28.14 50.42 36.92
N LEU A 12 28.28 49.30 36.19
CA LEU A 12 27.54 49.04 34.94
C LEU A 12 26.14 48.52 35.31
N ALA A 13 25.11 49.35 35.11
CA ALA A 13 23.72 48.94 35.19
C ALA A 13 23.39 48.00 34.01
N SER A 14 23.13 46.73 34.32
CA SER A 14 22.72 45.72 33.36
C SER A 14 21.23 45.89 33.03
N TRP A 15 20.92 46.37 31.83
CA TRP A 15 19.55 46.37 31.32
C TRP A 15 19.22 44.95 30.87
N ALA A 16 18.39 44.24 31.63
CA ALA A 16 17.81 42.97 31.20
C ALA A 16 16.83 43.26 30.05
N VAL A 17 17.26 43.02 28.82
CA VAL A 17 16.36 43.00 27.66
C VAL A 17 15.48 41.75 27.80
N PRO A 18 14.15 41.86 27.85
CA PRO A 18 13.29 40.68 27.86
C PRO A 18 13.45 39.99 26.51
N LEU A 19 13.92 38.75 26.52
CA LEU A 19 13.87 37.89 25.34
C LEU A 19 12.39 37.75 24.95
N ALA A 20 12.04 38.26 23.78
CA ALA A 20 10.75 37.98 23.17
C ALA A 20 10.58 36.46 23.12
N GLY A 21 9.54 35.94 23.77
CA GLY A 21 9.22 34.52 23.73
C GLY A 21 9.13 34.07 22.27
N ALA A 22 9.95 33.08 21.90
CA ALA A 22 9.90 32.51 20.56
C ALA A 22 8.47 32.01 20.31
N ALA A 23 7.76 32.61 19.36
CA ALA A 23 6.51 32.05 18.87
C ALA A 23 6.83 30.65 18.33
N GLN A 24 6.28 29.61 18.95
CA GLN A 24 6.44 28.24 18.47
C GLN A 24 5.88 28.16 17.04
N SER A 25 6.74 27.79 16.09
CA SER A 25 6.36 27.72 14.67
C SER A 25 5.34 26.61 14.45
N ILE A 26 4.32 26.89 13.63
CA ILE A 26 3.34 25.89 13.23
C ILE A 26 4.05 24.89 12.28
N PRO A 27 4.08 23.59 12.62
CA PRO A 27 4.74 22.59 11.78
C PRO A 27 4.00 22.42 10.46
N GLN A 28 4.75 22.22 9.38
CA GLN A 28 4.19 21.97 8.05
C GLN A 28 3.54 20.59 7.98
N GLY A 29 2.50 20.45 7.17
CA GLY A 29 1.88 19.15 6.89
C GLY A 29 0.59 19.24 6.08
N SER A 30 0.15 18.13 5.51
CA SER A 30 -1.06 18.07 4.68
C SER A 30 -2.34 18.40 5.45
N TYR A 31 -2.34 18.29 6.78
CA TYR A 31 -3.45 18.71 7.62
C TYR A 31 -3.87 20.16 7.35
N GLN A 32 -2.93 21.05 7.01
CA GLN A 32 -3.18 22.47 6.73
C GLN A 32 -4.12 22.68 5.52
N LEU A 33 -4.28 21.68 4.66
CA LEU A 33 -5.22 21.72 3.53
C LEU A 33 -6.69 21.59 3.96
N SER A 34 -6.95 21.12 5.18
CA SER A 34 -8.31 20.79 5.65
C SER A 34 -8.58 21.14 7.11
N CYS A 35 -7.61 21.73 7.80
CA CYS A 35 -7.74 22.20 9.16
C CYS A 35 -7.61 23.72 9.26
N SER A 36 -8.26 24.29 10.27
CA SER A 36 -8.30 25.73 10.59
C SER A 36 -8.05 25.93 12.08
N ASN A 37 -7.89 27.19 12.53
CA ASN A 37 -7.64 27.52 13.95
C ASN A 37 -6.44 26.75 14.52
N ILE A 38 -5.36 26.69 13.75
CA ILE A 38 -4.16 25.91 14.08
C ILE A 38 -3.34 26.68 15.12
N ALA A 39 -3.02 26.03 16.23
CA ALA A 39 -2.23 26.60 17.29
C ALA A 39 -1.32 25.55 17.94
N VAL A 40 -0.10 25.96 18.29
CA VAL A 40 0.83 25.16 19.10
C VAL A 40 0.78 25.67 20.54
N HIS A 41 0.59 24.75 21.49
CA HIS A 41 0.58 25.04 22.91
C HIS A 41 1.46 24.05 23.66
N GLY A 42 2.71 24.42 23.91
CA GLY A 42 3.70 23.49 24.48
C GLY A 42 3.99 22.38 23.49
N ASP A 43 3.90 21.12 23.93
CA ASP A 43 4.16 19.93 23.11
C ASP A 43 2.90 19.39 22.40
N LYS A 44 1.97 20.28 22.06
CA LYS A 44 0.67 19.93 21.46
C LYS A 44 0.34 20.82 20.27
N LEU A 45 -0.13 20.20 19.19
CA LEU A 45 -0.72 20.89 18.04
C LEU A 45 -2.24 20.74 18.09
N LYS A 46 -2.97 21.86 18.15
CA LYS A 46 -4.42 21.89 18.13
C LYS A 46 -4.92 22.47 16.82
N ALA A 47 -6.02 21.93 16.30
CA ALA A 47 -6.72 22.48 15.14
C ALA A 47 -8.19 22.05 15.12
N ASN A 48 -8.98 22.72 14.29
CA ASN A 48 -10.31 22.27 13.86
C ASN A 48 -10.18 21.68 12.45
N CYS A 49 -10.31 20.37 12.33
CA CYS A 49 -10.07 19.61 11.12
C CYS A 49 -11.37 19.09 10.51
N ARG A 50 -11.49 19.19 9.18
CA ARG A 50 -12.66 18.72 8.44
C ARG A 50 -12.69 17.18 8.40
N LYS A 51 -13.80 16.59 8.83
CA LYS A 51 -14.16 15.18 8.63
C LYS A 51 -14.47 14.89 7.16
N LEU A 52 -14.53 13.61 6.82
CA LEU A 52 -14.97 13.13 5.51
C LEU A 52 -16.41 13.56 5.22
N GLY A 53 -17.29 13.52 6.21
CA GLY A 53 -18.67 14.02 6.11
C GLY A 53 -18.80 15.56 6.05
N GLY A 54 -17.70 16.30 5.90
CA GLY A 54 -17.67 17.76 5.75
C GLY A 54 -17.78 18.56 7.06
N THR A 55 -18.16 17.92 8.17
CA THR A 55 -18.21 18.55 9.50
C THR A 55 -16.81 18.88 10.02
N GLN A 56 -16.70 19.83 10.94
CA GLN A 56 -15.43 20.18 11.59
C GLN A 56 -15.32 19.46 12.94
N GLN A 57 -14.13 18.97 13.26
CA GLN A 57 -13.80 18.34 14.53
C GLN A 57 -12.62 19.05 15.18
N SER A 58 -12.74 19.40 16.46
CA SER A 58 -11.59 19.87 17.24
C SER A 58 -10.72 18.69 17.60
N THR A 59 -9.42 18.79 17.34
CA THR A 59 -8.47 17.70 17.53
C THR A 59 -7.15 18.23 18.08
N THR A 60 -6.43 17.36 18.78
CA THR A 60 -5.10 17.64 19.33
C THR A 60 -4.15 16.51 18.97
N LEU A 61 -2.99 16.84 18.39
CA LEU A 61 -1.85 15.95 18.31
C LEU A 61 -0.96 16.22 19.52
N ASP A 62 -0.85 15.23 20.39
CA ASP A 62 0.09 15.23 21.51
C ASP A 62 1.49 14.79 21.07
N ASN A 63 2.50 15.05 21.90
CA ASN A 63 3.91 14.71 21.67
C ASN A 63 4.44 15.28 20.34
N LEU A 64 4.14 16.55 20.08
CA LEU A 64 4.46 17.23 18.83
C LEU A 64 5.96 17.20 18.52
N ASP A 65 6.82 17.40 19.51
CA ASP A 65 8.27 17.40 19.35
C ASP A 65 8.76 16.02 18.89
N ALA A 66 8.23 14.95 19.50
CA ALA A 66 8.54 13.58 19.08
C ALA A 66 8.06 13.33 17.65
N CYS A 67 6.86 13.79 17.30
CA CYS A 67 6.34 13.69 15.94
C CYS A 67 7.22 14.42 14.93
N VAL A 68 7.49 15.71 15.16
CA VAL A 68 8.33 16.54 14.28
C VAL A 68 9.70 15.90 14.12
N ASN A 69 10.30 15.38 15.19
CA ASN A 69 11.57 14.65 15.11
C ASN A 69 11.47 13.38 14.27
N ALA A 70 10.39 12.60 14.39
CA ALA A 70 10.17 11.39 13.60
C ALA A 70 9.94 11.68 12.10
N ILE A 71 9.33 12.81 11.76
CA ILE A 71 9.01 13.19 10.37
C ILE A 71 10.01 14.18 9.73
N ARG A 72 11.03 14.63 10.47
CA ARG A 72 11.98 15.71 10.09
C ARG A 72 12.61 15.53 8.70
N GLN A 73 12.87 14.28 8.31
CA GLN A 73 13.46 13.99 7.01
C GLN A 73 12.40 13.53 6.02
N TYR A 74 11.40 12.78 6.47
CA TYR A 74 10.31 12.25 5.65
C TYR A 74 9.11 11.89 6.53
N GLY A 75 7.92 12.28 6.11
CA GLY A 75 6.69 12.06 6.86
C GLY A 75 5.72 13.22 6.67
N ASP A 76 4.67 13.23 7.47
CA ASP A 76 3.62 14.24 7.39
C ASP A 76 2.91 14.40 8.75
N ILE A 77 2.24 15.52 8.93
CA ILE A 77 1.14 15.63 9.89
C ILE A 77 -0.13 15.66 9.04
N GLY A 78 -0.95 14.63 9.18
CA GLY A 78 -2.15 14.44 8.36
C GLY A 78 -3.42 14.75 9.15
N ASN A 79 -4.48 15.09 8.42
CA ASN A 79 -5.85 15.03 8.91
C ASN A 79 -6.50 13.73 8.42
N ILE A 80 -6.76 12.79 9.32
CA ILE A 80 -7.47 11.54 9.03
C ILE A 80 -8.85 11.62 9.69
N ASP A 81 -9.86 11.86 8.87
CA ASP A 81 -11.27 12.00 9.26
C ASP A 81 -11.51 12.92 10.47
N GLY A 82 -10.91 14.11 10.44
CA GLY A 82 -11.01 15.11 11.50
C GLY A 82 -10.00 14.95 12.64
N ASN A 83 -9.07 13.98 12.56
CA ASN A 83 -8.07 13.71 13.59
C ASN A 83 -6.67 14.06 13.09
N LEU A 84 -5.92 14.85 13.86
CA LEU A 84 -4.50 15.12 13.58
C LEU A 84 -3.67 13.88 13.94
N LEU A 85 -2.90 13.37 12.99
CA LEU A 85 -2.04 12.21 13.19
C LEU A 85 -0.62 12.48 12.71
N CYS A 86 0.35 11.93 13.45
CA CYS A 86 1.74 11.89 13.03
C CYS A 86 1.97 10.74 12.07
N LEU A 87 2.43 11.03 10.86
CA LEU A 87 2.57 10.07 9.78
C LEU A 87 4.05 9.94 9.38
N PRO A 88 4.85 9.10 10.05
CA PRO A 88 6.20 8.80 9.58
C PRO A 88 6.18 8.13 8.21
N ASP A 89 7.32 8.12 7.52
CA ASP A 89 7.50 7.37 6.27
C ASP A 89 7.17 5.88 6.42
N LEU A 90 7.61 5.28 7.53
CA LEU A 90 7.27 3.94 8.01
C LEU A 90 7.59 3.87 9.51
N PRO A 91 6.65 3.47 10.39
CA PRO A 91 6.98 3.18 11.78
C PRO A 91 8.03 2.07 11.90
N ARG A 92 8.94 2.20 12.87
CA ARG A 92 10.05 1.26 13.09
C ARG A 92 9.92 0.64 14.49
N PRO A 93 8.92 -0.24 14.74
CA PRO A 93 8.66 -0.78 16.07
C PRO A 93 9.77 -1.69 16.58
N ASN A 94 10.46 -2.39 15.66
CA ASN A 94 11.61 -3.22 15.96
C ASN A 94 12.90 -2.37 15.88
N PRO A 95 13.65 -2.17 16.97
CA PRO A 95 14.89 -1.38 16.96
C PRO A 95 15.99 -1.93 16.04
N ALA A 96 15.96 -3.24 15.74
CA ALA A 96 16.91 -3.86 14.80
C ALA A 96 16.53 -3.65 13.33
N PHE A 97 15.30 -3.22 13.06
CA PHE A 97 14.83 -2.96 11.71
C PHE A 97 15.28 -1.58 11.23
N VAL A 98 15.89 -1.55 10.04
CA VAL A 98 16.40 -0.34 9.41
C VAL A 98 15.69 -0.15 8.08
N PHE A 99 15.01 0.99 7.94
CA PHE A 99 14.37 1.43 6.71
C PHE A 99 14.60 2.93 6.48
N PRO A 100 14.95 3.37 5.27
CA PRO A 100 15.33 2.52 4.13
C PRO A 100 16.67 1.82 4.37
N LYS A 101 16.83 0.62 3.82
CA LYS A 101 18.09 -0.10 3.75
C LYS A 101 18.91 0.43 2.58
N ALA A 102 20.22 0.60 2.80
CA ALA A 102 21.12 1.04 1.74
C ALA A 102 21.11 0.05 0.57
N GLU A 103 21.03 0.58 -0.66
CA GLU A 103 21.02 -0.21 -1.90
C GLU A 103 22.21 -1.18 -2.00
N THR A 104 23.40 -0.74 -1.60
CA THR A 104 24.61 -1.58 -1.58
C THR A 104 24.44 -2.81 -0.68
N GLN A 105 23.81 -2.64 0.49
CA GLN A 105 23.58 -3.73 1.43
C GLN A 105 22.47 -4.68 0.93
N LEU A 106 21.39 -4.15 0.35
CA LEU A 106 20.35 -4.97 -0.26
C LEU A 106 20.90 -5.79 -1.42
N ASN A 107 21.69 -5.17 -2.30
CA ASN A 107 22.29 -5.87 -3.43
C ASN A 107 23.27 -6.95 -2.97
N GLN A 108 24.05 -6.71 -1.90
CA GLN A 108 24.87 -7.78 -1.30
C GLN A 108 24.01 -8.97 -0.84
N TRP A 109 22.83 -8.74 -0.27
CA TRP A 109 21.94 -9.83 0.12
C TRP A 109 21.36 -10.56 -1.09
N ILE A 110 20.89 -9.83 -2.09
CA ILE A 110 20.26 -10.37 -3.29
C ILE A 110 21.24 -11.21 -4.12
N TYR A 111 22.40 -10.64 -4.46
CA TYR A 111 23.40 -11.35 -5.27
C TYR A 111 24.18 -12.40 -4.46
N GLY A 112 24.23 -12.26 -3.13
CA GLY A 112 24.84 -13.22 -2.22
C GLY A 112 23.92 -14.35 -1.75
N ALA A 113 22.65 -14.38 -2.21
CA ALA A 113 21.63 -15.34 -1.77
C ALA A 113 21.46 -15.40 -0.23
N LEU A 114 21.46 -14.23 0.41
CA LEU A 114 21.33 -14.08 1.87
C LEU A 114 19.85 -13.93 2.26
N ASP A 115 19.07 -15.00 2.04
CA ASP A 115 17.61 -15.00 2.16
C ASP A 115 17.11 -14.65 3.57
N SER A 116 17.84 -15.06 4.62
CA SER A 116 17.48 -14.76 6.02
C SER A 116 17.36 -13.25 6.27
N GLN A 117 18.31 -12.46 5.76
CA GLN A 117 18.33 -11.02 5.86
C GLN A 117 17.18 -10.38 5.07
N ILE A 118 16.89 -10.91 3.88
CA ILE A 118 15.78 -10.48 3.04
C ILE A 118 14.43 -10.75 3.74
N HIS A 119 14.25 -11.93 4.32
CA HIS A 119 13.05 -12.27 5.09
C HIS A 119 12.85 -11.36 6.30
N GLN A 120 13.90 -11.14 7.10
CA GLN A 120 13.85 -10.29 8.29
C GLN A 120 13.52 -8.83 7.94
N HIS A 121 14.13 -8.30 6.87
CA HIS A 121 13.87 -6.94 6.39
C HIS A 121 12.42 -6.78 5.96
N ALA A 122 11.93 -7.69 5.12
CA ALA A 122 10.56 -7.65 4.61
C ALA A 122 9.50 -7.79 5.72
N TRP A 123 9.74 -8.65 6.71
CA TRP A 123 8.85 -8.70 7.88
C TRP A 123 8.93 -7.45 8.76
N GLY A 124 10.08 -6.80 8.82
CA GLY A 124 10.22 -5.49 9.46
C GLY A 124 9.34 -4.43 8.78
N VAL A 125 9.27 -4.46 7.44
CA VAL A 125 8.35 -3.59 6.67
C VAL A 125 6.89 -3.88 7.05
N TRP A 126 6.48 -5.15 7.11
CA TRP A 126 5.13 -5.54 7.55
C TRP A 126 4.81 -5.08 8.98
N ALA A 127 5.76 -5.25 9.90
CA ALA A 127 5.59 -4.80 11.27
C ALA A 127 5.39 -3.28 11.33
N GLY A 128 6.12 -2.50 10.54
CA GLY A 128 5.96 -1.05 10.42
C GLY A 128 4.61 -0.64 9.81
N LEU A 129 4.22 -1.26 8.69
CA LEU A 129 2.95 -1.01 8.01
C LEU A 129 1.76 -1.22 8.93
N THR A 130 1.82 -2.27 9.74
CA THR A 130 0.72 -2.69 10.61
C THR A 130 0.77 -2.04 11.99
N GLN A 131 1.76 -1.20 12.32
CA GLN A 131 1.75 -0.50 13.61
C GLN A 131 0.55 0.46 13.72
N PRO A 132 -0.15 0.48 14.87
CA PRO A 132 -1.04 1.57 15.21
C PRO A 132 -0.27 2.90 15.26
N VAL A 133 -0.78 3.93 14.58
CA VAL A 133 -0.18 5.29 14.54
C VAL A 133 -1.04 6.34 15.22
N GLY A 134 -2.22 5.95 15.69
CA GLY A 134 -3.10 6.76 16.52
C GLY A 134 -4.53 6.24 16.49
N MET A 135 -5.48 7.12 16.80
CA MET A 135 -6.89 6.79 16.91
C MET A 135 -7.71 7.71 16.00
N VAL A 136 -8.75 7.15 15.38
CA VAL A 136 -9.80 7.88 14.65
C VAL A 136 -11.13 7.45 15.25
N ASP A 137 -11.87 8.40 15.83
CA ASP A 137 -13.15 8.14 16.50
C ASP A 137 -13.09 6.96 17.50
N GLY A 138 -12.00 6.90 18.28
CA GLY A 138 -11.76 5.86 19.28
C GLY A 138 -11.30 4.50 18.73
N THR A 139 -11.12 4.38 17.41
CA THR A 139 -10.63 3.17 16.76
C THR A 139 -9.14 3.32 16.40
N PRO A 140 -8.27 2.37 16.78
CA PRO A 140 -6.88 2.39 16.36
C PRO A 140 -6.77 2.32 14.84
N VAL A 141 -5.96 3.20 14.25
CA VAL A 141 -5.63 3.16 12.82
C VAL A 141 -4.18 2.77 12.63
N ARG A 142 -3.93 1.89 11.67
CA ARG A 142 -2.58 1.41 11.32
C ARG A 142 -1.93 2.34 10.32
N ALA A 143 -0.60 2.34 10.28
CA ALA A 143 0.18 3.22 9.42
C ALA A 143 -0.26 3.14 7.95
N PHE A 144 -0.46 1.93 7.42
CA PHE A 144 -0.85 1.76 6.02
C PHE A 144 -2.25 2.34 5.71
N GLU A 145 -3.15 2.42 6.70
CA GLU A 145 -4.52 2.91 6.54
C GLU A 145 -4.57 4.45 6.44
N THR A 146 -3.49 5.12 6.84
CA THR A 146 -3.38 6.59 6.81
C THR A 146 -2.65 7.10 5.56
N TRP A 147 -2.24 6.21 4.65
CA TRP A 147 -1.44 6.58 3.48
C TRP A 147 -2.28 7.16 2.34
N THR A 148 -1.66 7.97 1.48
CA THR A 148 -2.38 8.77 0.48
C THR A 148 -2.73 7.93 -0.74
N THR A 149 -3.99 7.92 -1.14
CA THR A 149 -4.47 7.17 -2.32
C THR A 149 -4.25 7.96 -3.62
N PRO A 150 -4.15 7.30 -4.79
CA PRO A 150 -4.01 7.97 -6.09
C PRO A 150 -5.03 9.06 -6.36
N GLY A 151 -6.28 8.86 -5.94
CA GLY A 151 -7.32 9.87 -6.08
C GLY A 151 -7.02 11.18 -5.36
N ASN A 152 -6.44 11.08 -4.15
CA ASN A 152 -5.99 12.23 -3.39
C ASN A 152 -4.72 12.85 -3.98
N ILE A 153 -3.79 12.04 -4.49
CA ILE A 153 -2.61 12.52 -5.23
C ILE A 153 -3.03 13.36 -6.44
N ILE A 154 -3.89 12.82 -7.31
CA ILE A 154 -4.40 13.52 -8.51
C ILE A 154 -5.02 14.86 -8.13
N PHE A 155 -5.85 14.86 -7.08
CA PHE A 155 -6.49 16.07 -6.56
C PHE A 155 -5.49 17.11 -6.07
N ARG A 156 -4.52 16.72 -5.24
CA ARG A 156 -3.49 17.62 -4.69
C ARG A 156 -2.51 18.12 -5.76
N SER A 157 -2.35 17.39 -6.85
CA SER A 157 -1.55 17.79 -8.02
C SER A 157 -2.25 18.75 -8.97
N ALA A 158 -3.57 18.95 -8.85
CA ALA A 158 -4.34 19.75 -9.80
C ALA A 158 -3.84 21.21 -9.85
N PRO A 159 -3.79 21.85 -11.03
CA PRO A 159 -3.46 23.27 -11.15
C PRO A 159 -4.36 24.13 -10.26
N GLU A 160 -3.83 25.28 -9.80
CA GLU A 160 -4.66 26.26 -9.09
C GLU A 160 -5.68 26.85 -10.06
N ARG A 161 -6.98 26.74 -9.75
CA ARG A 161 -7.99 27.51 -10.48
C ARG A 161 -7.77 28.98 -10.17
N LYS A 162 -7.73 29.83 -11.21
CA LYS A 162 -7.74 31.29 -11.03
C LYS A 162 -8.98 31.68 -10.22
N ARG A 163 -8.80 32.59 -9.25
CA ARG A 163 -9.90 33.17 -8.47
C ARG A 163 -10.84 33.93 -9.41
N ASP A 164 -12.08 33.47 -9.54
CA ASP A 164 -13.14 34.34 -10.04
C ASP A 164 -13.49 35.36 -8.95
N GLU A 165 -13.17 36.64 -9.19
CA GLU A 165 -13.58 37.74 -8.32
C GLU A 165 -15.11 37.80 -8.25
N GLY A 166 -15.70 37.38 -7.12
CA GLY A 166 -17.14 37.53 -6.85
C GLY A 166 -17.85 36.34 -6.20
N ARG A 167 -17.23 35.16 -6.11
CA ARG A 167 -17.76 34.05 -5.30
C ARG A 167 -17.07 34.00 -3.94
N ARG A 168 -17.86 33.86 -2.86
CA ARG A 168 -17.35 33.53 -1.53
C ARG A 168 -16.50 32.28 -1.64
N ASP A 169 -15.33 32.34 -1.01
CA ASP A 169 -14.22 31.41 -1.06
C ASP A 169 -14.62 29.92 -1.20
N GLU A 170 -14.26 29.31 -2.33
CA GLU A 170 -14.09 27.85 -2.46
C GLU A 170 -12.69 27.51 -3.01
N GLY A 171 -11.70 28.40 -2.78
CA GLY A 171 -10.30 28.17 -3.13
C GLY A 171 -9.88 26.79 -2.64
N ARG A 172 -9.52 25.91 -3.59
CA ARG A 172 -9.30 24.46 -3.40
C ARG A 172 -10.00 23.94 -2.14
N ARG A 173 -11.32 23.66 -2.19
CA ARG A 173 -11.98 22.82 -1.16
C ARG A 173 -10.98 21.71 -0.86
N GLY A 174 -10.46 21.61 0.38
CA GLY A 174 -9.36 20.73 0.78
C GLY A 174 -9.52 19.28 0.30
N PRO A 175 -8.57 18.35 0.57
CA PRO A 175 -8.60 16.97 0.04
C PRO A 175 -10.03 16.45 -0.03
N LEU A 176 -10.40 15.95 -1.22
CA LEU A 176 -11.74 15.43 -1.51
C LEU A 176 -12.27 14.67 -0.29
N GLU A 177 -13.57 14.79 -0.02
CA GLU A 177 -14.31 13.90 0.89
C GLU A 177 -14.06 12.46 0.43
N ARG A 178 -12.96 11.83 0.86
CA ARG A 178 -12.55 10.53 0.34
C ARG A 178 -12.21 9.59 1.48
N PRO A 179 -13.00 8.52 1.63
CA PRO A 179 -12.91 7.54 2.69
C PRO A 179 -11.51 7.09 3.06
N THR A 180 -11.34 6.81 4.34
CA THR A 180 -10.52 5.66 4.74
C THR A 180 -10.84 4.47 3.80
N LEU A 181 -9.80 3.86 3.23
CA LEU A 181 -9.80 2.63 2.38
C LEU A 181 -9.94 2.77 0.84
N ASP A 182 -10.50 3.86 0.25
CA ASP A 182 -10.63 4.08 -1.22
C ASP A 182 -10.78 2.80 -2.09
N LEU A 183 -11.76 1.95 -1.73
CA LEU A 183 -11.86 0.60 -2.29
C LEU A 183 -12.48 0.59 -3.68
N HIS A 184 -11.94 -0.24 -4.55
CA HIS A 184 -12.44 -0.44 -5.91
C HIS A 184 -12.21 -1.88 -6.39
N LEU A 185 -12.88 -2.26 -7.49
CA LEU A 185 -12.65 -3.54 -8.13
C LEU A 185 -11.22 -3.59 -8.72
N PRO A 186 -10.51 -4.73 -8.64
CA PRO A 186 -9.17 -4.82 -9.21
C PRO A 186 -9.19 -4.63 -10.73
N ARG A 187 -8.40 -3.68 -11.24
CA ARG A 187 -8.29 -3.39 -12.69
C ARG A 187 -7.34 -4.33 -13.44
N GLN A 188 -6.50 -5.07 -12.73
CA GLN A 188 -5.52 -5.99 -13.30
C GLN A 188 -6.12 -7.07 -14.22
N PHE A 189 -7.40 -7.40 -14.06
CA PHE A 189 -8.12 -8.33 -14.94
C PHE A 189 -8.51 -7.72 -16.30
N GLN A 190 -8.27 -6.42 -16.50
CA GLN A 190 -8.54 -5.70 -17.77
C GLN A 190 -7.34 -5.71 -18.73
N HIS A 191 -6.16 -6.18 -18.28
CA HIS A 191 -4.93 -6.27 -19.09
C HIS A 191 -4.86 -7.54 -19.97
N GLY A 192 -5.87 -8.41 -19.93
CA GLY A 192 -5.96 -9.60 -20.80
C GLY A 192 -6.32 -9.27 -22.25
N HIS A 193 -5.88 -10.11 -23.20
CA HIS A 193 -6.07 -9.89 -24.65
C HIS A 193 -7.52 -10.09 -25.15
N ARG A 194 -8.47 -10.36 -24.27
CA ARG A 194 -9.90 -10.44 -24.62
C ARG A 194 -10.60 -9.16 -24.18
N PRO A 195 -11.43 -8.52 -25.02
CA PRO A 195 -12.40 -7.55 -24.50
C PRO A 195 -13.16 -8.28 -23.41
N ALA A 196 -13.21 -7.70 -22.20
CA ALA A 196 -13.84 -8.33 -21.05
C ALA A 196 -15.17 -8.93 -21.48
N ASP A 197 -15.26 -10.26 -21.53
CA ASP A 197 -16.54 -10.93 -21.67
C ASP A 197 -17.36 -10.39 -20.51
N LYS A 198 -18.47 -9.72 -20.83
CA LYS A 198 -19.37 -9.13 -19.81
C LYS A 198 -19.84 -10.17 -18.78
N SER A 199 -19.62 -11.47 -19.05
CA SER A 199 -19.90 -12.62 -18.18
C SER A 199 -18.78 -13.02 -17.22
N ALA A 200 -17.53 -12.57 -17.39
CA ALA A 200 -16.46 -12.75 -16.39
C ALA A 200 -16.48 -11.61 -15.35
N SER A 201 -17.68 -11.10 -15.09
CA SER A 201 -17.93 -10.12 -14.06
C SER A 201 -17.48 -10.67 -12.71
N LEU A 202 -16.36 -10.12 -12.22
CA LEU A 202 -16.10 -9.96 -10.78
C LEU A 202 -17.22 -9.13 -10.10
N VAL A 203 -18.10 -8.52 -10.90
CA VAL A 203 -19.37 -7.96 -10.49
C VAL A 203 -20.28 -9.11 -10.03
N SER A 204 -20.45 -9.18 -8.71
CA SER A 204 -21.52 -9.94 -8.06
C SER A 204 -21.60 -11.40 -8.47
N ALA A 205 -20.85 -12.26 -7.78
CA ALA A 205 -21.55 -13.45 -7.31
C ALA A 205 -22.78 -12.93 -6.54
N PRO A 206 -24.01 -13.41 -6.84
CA PRO A 206 -25.16 -13.11 -5.97
C PRO A 206 -24.75 -13.42 -4.53
N ALA A 207 -25.30 -12.68 -3.56
CA ALA A 207 -25.06 -12.93 -2.14
C ALA A 207 -24.97 -14.45 -1.93
N PRO A 208 -23.85 -14.97 -1.39
CA PRO A 208 -23.58 -16.39 -1.44
C PRO A 208 -24.80 -17.11 -0.91
N ALA A 209 -25.35 -18.02 -1.72
CA ALA A 209 -26.35 -18.96 -1.23
C ALA A 209 -25.79 -19.59 0.06
N PRO A 210 -26.62 -19.87 1.08
CA PRO A 210 -26.15 -20.41 2.36
C PRO A 210 -25.16 -21.56 2.13
N GLY A 211 -23.91 -21.36 2.56
CA GLY A 211 -22.84 -22.38 2.43
C GLY A 211 -21.87 -22.24 1.25
N ARG A 212 -21.92 -21.17 0.42
CA ARG A 212 -20.85 -20.89 -0.57
C ARG A 212 -19.89 -19.81 -0.07
N PRO A 213 -18.57 -19.98 -0.25
CA PRO A 213 -17.59 -18.98 0.17
C PRO A 213 -17.63 -17.74 -0.73
N ASP A 214 -17.48 -16.55 -0.15
CA ASP A 214 -17.43 -15.27 -0.85
C ASP A 214 -16.07 -15.04 -1.54
N THR A 215 -16.09 -15.04 -2.87
CA THR A 215 -14.90 -14.83 -3.71
C THR A 215 -14.74 -13.37 -4.13
N ALA A 216 -15.63 -12.46 -3.73
CA ALA A 216 -15.49 -11.05 -4.07
C ALA A 216 -14.28 -10.46 -3.34
N ILE A 217 -13.49 -9.66 -4.06
CA ILE A 217 -12.36 -8.93 -3.50
C ILE A 217 -12.42 -7.47 -3.95
N LEU A 218 -11.95 -6.60 -3.09
CA LEU A 218 -11.75 -5.19 -3.34
C LEU A 218 -10.29 -4.85 -3.12
N VAL A 219 -9.80 -3.81 -3.77
CA VAL A 219 -8.45 -3.32 -3.56
C VAL A 219 -8.44 -1.83 -3.29
N SER A 220 -7.39 -1.38 -2.63
CA SER A 220 -6.98 0.01 -2.64
C SER A 220 -5.57 0.12 -3.19
N VAL A 221 -5.11 1.33 -3.45
CA VAL A 221 -3.68 1.62 -3.62
C VAL A 221 -3.36 2.83 -2.75
N ALA A 222 -2.24 2.78 -2.05
CA ALA A 222 -1.78 3.90 -1.23
C ALA A 222 -0.27 4.07 -1.31
N TYR A 223 0.16 5.31 -1.11
CA TYR A 223 1.54 5.75 -1.15
C TYR A 223 1.89 6.33 0.22
N ASN A 224 3.02 5.92 0.78
CA ASN A 224 3.53 6.54 2.00
C ASN A 224 3.87 8.03 1.74
N PRO A 225 4.02 8.85 2.79
CA PRO A 225 4.23 10.29 2.64
C PRO A 225 5.30 10.70 1.60
N PRO A 226 6.53 10.14 1.59
CA PRO A 226 7.53 10.52 0.59
C PRO A 226 7.13 10.13 -0.83
N ALA A 227 6.52 8.95 -1.04
CA ALA A 227 6.09 8.52 -2.36
C ALA A 227 4.90 9.36 -2.88
N ALA A 228 3.94 9.67 -2.00
CA ALA A 228 2.81 10.52 -2.33
C ALA A 228 3.27 11.94 -2.69
N GLN A 229 4.16 12.54 -1.88
CA GLN A 229 4.68 13.88 -2.13
C GLN A 229 5.46 13.94 -3.46
N HIS A 230 6.25 12.91 -3.77
CA HIS A 230 6.96 12.80 -5.05
C HIS A 230 5.99 12.78 -6.23
N ALA A 231 4.97 11.93 -6.16
CA ALA A 231 3.95 11.84 -7.21
C ALA A 231 3.15 13.14 -7.35
N ILE A 232 2.89 13.82 -6.23
CA ILE A 232 2.17 15.10 -6.21
C ILE A 232 2.97 16.20 -6.89
N SER A 233 4.20 16.42 -6.42
CA SER A 233 5.10 17.49 -6.88
C SER A 233 5.47 17.34 -8.36
N ASN A 234 5.62 16.10 -8.83
CA ASN A 234 5.92 15.82 -10.23
C ASN A 234 4.67 15.62 -11.10
N ARG A 235 3.45 15.73 -10.55
CA ARG A 235 2.18 15.54 -11.29
C ARG A 235 2.14 14.25 -12.13
N LEU A 236 2.63 13.15 -11.57
CA LEU A 236 2.92 11.92 -12.33
C LEU A 236 1.68 11.24 -12.96
N PHE A 237 0.47 11.57 -12.50
CA PHE A 237 -0.78 11.03 -13.04
C PHE A 237 -1.35 11.81 -14.24
N TYR A 238 -0.70 12.88 -14.69
CA TYR A 238 -1.22 13.72 -15.78
C TYR A 238 -0.58 13.35 -17.13
N GLU A 239 -1.42 13.06 -18.13
CA GLU A 239 -0.94 12.68 -19.47
C GLU A 239 -0.04 13.76 -20.09
N SER A 240 -0.34 15.05 -19.86
CA SER A 240 0.50 16.14 -20.38
C SER A 240 1.91 16.09 -19.80
N THR A 241 2.05 15.77 -18.52
CA THR A 241 3.35 15.64 -17.86
C THR A 241 4.13 14.47 -18.45
N LEU A 242 3.49 13.32 -18.65
CA LEU A 242 4.16 12.15 -19.24
C LEU A 242 4.62 12.42 -20.68
N LYS A 243 3.77 13.04 -21.49
CA LYS A 243 4.13 13.48 -22.86
C LYS A 243 5.29 14.47 -22.85
N GLN A 244 5.29 15.43 -21.93
CA GLN A 244 6.36 16.42 -21.80
C GLN A 244 7.70 15.76 -21.41
N LEU A 245 7.69 14.79 -20.48
CA LEU A 245 8.88 14.02 -20.13
C LEU A 245 9.44 13.29 -21.36
N MET A 246 8.59 12.59 -22.13
CA MET A 246 9.04 11.92 -23.36
C MET A 246 9.59 12.91 -24.39
N ALA A 247 8.92 14.05 -24.60
CA ALA A 247 9.38 15.08 -25.52
C ALA A 247 10.74 15.67 -25.13
N ASN A 248 11.06 15.67 -23.83
CA ASN A 248 12.35 16.09 -23.29
C ASN A 248 13.40 14.96 -23.28
N GLY A 249 13.10 13.79 -23.85
CA GLY A 249 14.04 12.67 -23.98
C GLY A 249 14.14 11.74 -22.78
N TYR A 250 13.25 11.86 -21.79
CA TYR A 250 13.21 10.90 -20.67
C TYR A 250 12.63 9.56 -21.10
N THR A 251 13.26 8.47 -20.67
CA THR A 251 12.83 7.07 -20.90
C THR A 251 12.19 6.43 -19.66
N GLU A 252 12.26 7.10 -18.51
CA GLU A 252 11.64 6.71 -17.25
C GLU A 252 11.15 7.94 -16.48
N LEU A 253 10.18 7.74 -15.59
CA LEU A 253 9.75 8.77 -14.65
C LEU A 253 10.90 9.19 -13.71
N PRO A 254 10.85 10.41 -13.16
CA PRO A 254 11.75 10.80 -12.06
C PRO A 254 11.71 9.73 -10.96
N ASN A 255 12.89 9.23 -10.58
CA ASN A 255 13.01 8.18 -9.57
C ASN A 255 12.32 8.60 -8.28
N PHE A 256 11.50 7.71 -7.73
CA PHE A 256 10.97 7.90 -6.38
C PHE A 256 12.11 7.97 -5.34
N PRO A 257 11.91 8.68 -4.20
CA PRO A 257 12.89 8.69 -3.12
C PRO A 257 13.09 7.29 -2.54
N THR A 258 14.27 7.01 -1.97
CA THR A 258 14.66 5.65 -1.53
C THR A 258 13.79 5.05 -0.43
N ASN A 259 13.07 5.89 0.32
CA ASN A 259 12.12 5.48 1.35
C ASN A 259 10.65 5.53 0.86
N ALA A 260 10.42 5.64 -0.46
CA ALA A 260 9.10 5.50 -1.05
C ALA A 260 8.59 4.06 -0.90
N ILE A 261 7.31 3.96 -0.54
CA ILE A 261 6.56 2.71 -0.46
C ILE A 261 5.22 2.91 -1.16
N ALA A 262 4.87 1.95 -2.02
CA ALA A 262 3.53 1.82 -2.57
C ALA A 262 2.94 0.47 -2.13
N ILE A 263 1.66 0.48 -1.77
CA ILE A 263 0.95 -0.71 -1.33
C ILE A 263 -0.35 -0.89 -2.10
N LYS A 264 -0.76 -2.15 -2.24
CA LYS A 264 -2.06 -2.53 -2.79
C LYS A 264 -2.74 -3.51 -1.84
N PRO A 265 -3.40 -3.02 -0.78
CA PRO A 265 -4.18 -3.88 0.11
C PRO A 265 -5.40 -4.45 -0.60
N VAL A 266 -5.79 -5.65 -0.20
CA VAL A 266 -6.87 -6.46 -0.74
C VAL A 266 -7.83 -6.78 0.39
N PHE A 267 -9.10 -6.50 0.20
CA PHE A 267 -10.12 -6.62 1.21
C PHE A 267 -11.27 -7.51 0.77
N LYS A 268 -11.91 -8.15 1.74
CA LYS A 268 -13.28 -8.65 1.62
C LYS A 268 -14.20 -7.82 2.51
N ILE A 269 -15.45 -7.64 2.09
CA ILE A 269 -16.48 -6.96 2.88
C ILE A 269 -17.40 -8.01 3.48
N ILE A 270 -17.39 -8.11 4.80
CA ILE A 270 -18.35 -8.90 5.57
C ILE A 270 -19.57 -8.01 5.83
N PRO A 271 -20.76 -8.35 5.30
CA PRO A 271 -21.97 -7.63 5.65
C PRO A 271 -22.22 -7.70 7.15
N ARG A 272 -22.72 -6.64 7.79
CA ARG A 272 -23.04 -6.67 9.23
C ARG A 272 -24.10 -7.71 9.60
N ASN A 273 -24.95 -8.05 8.64
CA ASN A 273 -26.04 -9.01 8.77
C ASN A 273 -25.70 -10.31 8.02
N VAL A 274 -24.85 -11.15 8.60
CA VAL A 274 -24.56 -12.49 8.07
C VAL A 274 -25.45 -13.52 8.74
N GLU A 275 -25.95 -14.49 7.98
CA GLU A 275 -26.74 -15.60 8.52
C GLU A 275 -25.99 -16.31 9.66
N ARG A 276 -26.63 -16.43 10.83
CA ARG A 276 -26.04 -17.02 12.06
C ARG A 276 -24.73 -16.33 12.51
N GLY A 277 -24.41 -15.16 11.96
CA GLY A 277 -23.16 -14.43 12.20
C GLY A 277 -21.91 -15.14 11.67
N ILE A 278 -22.03 -16.05 10.70
CA ILE A 278 -20.90 -16.81 10.15
C ILE A 278 -20.66 -16.44 8.70
N TYR A 279 -19.59 -15.71 8.45
CA TYR A 279 -19.10 -15.41 7.10
C TYR A 279 -18.15 -16.52 6.63
N ALA A 280 -18.14 -16.82 5.33
CA ALA A 280 -17.24 -17.81 4.76
C ALA A 280 -16.54 -17.24 3.52
N PHE A 281 -15.24 -17.49 3.39
CA PHE A 281 -14.47 -17.14 2.20
C PHE A 281 -13.43 -18.22 1.87
N PRO A 282 -12.87 -18.26 0.64
CA PRO A 282 -11.89 -19.27 0.25
C PRO A 282 -10.56 -19.09 1.00
N GLY A 283 -10.03 -20.16 1.58
CA GLY A 283 -8.67 -20.18 2.12
C GLY A 283 -7.70 -20.79 1.12
N TRP A 284 -6.56 -20.14 0.86
CA TRP A 284 -5.55 -20.64 -0.09
C TRP A 284 -5.11 -22.08 0.23
N PRO A 285 -5.29 -23.05 -0.67
CA PRO A 285 -4.93 -24.46 -0.44
C PRO A 285 -3.50 -24.81 -0.90
N GLY A 286 -2.75 -23.84 -1.42
CA GLY A 286 -1.46 -24.07 -2.07
C GLY A 286 -1.55 -24.43 -3.54
N PRO A 287 -0.44 -24.31 -4.29
CA PRO A 287 -0.42 -24.53 -5.73
C PRO A 287 -0.51 -26.01 -6.14
N GLY A 288 -0.34 -26.96 -5.21
CA GLY A 288 -0.39 -28.39 -5.52
C GLY A 288 -1.77 -28.88 -6.01
N ALA A 289 -2.83 -28.12 -5.74
CA ALA A 289 -4.18 -28.37 -6.25
C ALA A 289 -4.45 -27.71 -7.62
N ALA A 290 -3.54 -26.85 -8.10
CA ALA A 290 -3.69 -26.15 -9.36
C ALA A 290 -3.43 -27.07 -10.56
N ARG A 291 -4.08 -26.78 -11.68
CA ARG A 291 -3.75 -27.41 -12.96
C ARG A 291 -2.63 -26.61 -13.65
N PRO A 292 -1.64 -27.26 -14.30
CA PRO A 292 -0.46 -26.58 -14.84
C PRO A 292 -0.74 -25.47 -15.87
N ASP A 293 -1.78 -25.63 -16.69
CA ASP A 293 -2.03 -24.77 -17.86
C ASP A 293 -3.31 -23.92 -17.73
N SER A 294 -3.71 -23.61 -16.50
CA SER A 294 -4.88 -22.77 -16.26
C SER A 294 -4.72 -21.91 -15.02
N GLY A 295 -5.36 -20.74 -15.00
CA GLY A 295 -5.50 -19.96 -13.78
C GLY A 295 -6.19 -20.76 -12.67
N PHE A 296 -5.76 -20.57 -11.43
CA PHE A 296 -6.27 -21.23 -10.23
C PHE A 296 -6.96 -20.21 -9.31
N ALA A 297 -8.11 -19.71 -9.78
CA ALA A 297 -8.89 -18.70 -9.10
C ALA A 297 -9.57 -19.23 -7.82
N GLU A 298 -9.96 -18.33 -6.92
CA GLU A 298 -10.65 -18.61 -5.65
C GLU A 298 -11.83 -19.60 -5.79
N THR A 299 -12.59 -19.52 -6.86
CA THR A 299 -13.72 -20.43 -7.15
C THR A 299 -13.33 -21.89 -7.33
N ALA A 300 -12.06 -22.17 -7.63
CA ALA A 300 -11.52 -23.51 -7.86
C ALA A 300 -10.83 -24.11 -6.63
N TRP A 301 -10.59 -23.33 -5.58
CA TRP A 301 -9.77 -23.76 -4.43
C TRP A 301 -10.41 -24.87 -3.60
N ASN A 302 -11.74 -24.92 -3.56
CA ASN A 302 -12.50 -25.92 -2.79
C ASN A 302 -11.98 -26.04 -1.34
N SER A 303 -11.70 -24.90 -0.72
CA SER A 303 -11.03 -24.78 0.58
C SER A 303 -11.58 -23.52 1.25
N CYS A 304 -12.18 -23.65 2.44
CA CYS A 304 -12.95 -22.58 3.06
C CYS A 304 -12.44 -22.19 4.45
N VAL A 305 -12.65 -20.92 4.81
CA VAL A 305 -12.39 -20.34 6.13
C VAL A 305 -13.68 -19.70 6.61
N TYR A 306 -13.97 -19.85 7.90
CA TYR A 306 -15.17 -19.28 8.52
C TYR A 306 -14.81 -18.18 9.50
N VAL A 307 -15.55 -17.08 9.50
CA VAL A 307 -15.40 -15.95 10.42
C VAL A 307 -16.67 -15.81 11.24
N ASP A 308 -16.56 -15.99 12.56
CA ASP A 308 -17.63 -15.68 13.51
C ASP A 308 -17.59 -14.20 13.86
N ILE A 309 -18.60 -13.46 13.40
CA ILE A 309 -18.73 -12.01 13.65
C ILE A 309 -19.62 -11.68 14.85
N ASN A 310 -20.32 -12.67 15.42
CA ASN A 310 -21.08 -12.50 16.66
C ASN A 310 -20.15 -12.45 17.88
N ARG A 311 -18.99 -13.09 17.78
CA ARG A 311 -17.92 -13.04 18.79
C ARG A 311 -16.73 -12.31 18.19
N PRO A 312 -16.51 -11.02 18.51
CA PRO A 312 -15.41 -10.28 17.89
C PRO A 312 -14.03 -10.76 18.34
N VAL A 313 -13.94 -11.47 19.46
CA VAL A 313 -12.69 -12.00 20.04
C VAL A 313 -12.85 -13.47 20.37
N GLY A 314 -11.85 -14.27 20.03
CA GLY A 314 -11.75 -15.69 20.37
C GLY A 314 -10.37 -16.25 20.03
N ILE A 315 -10.19 -17.56 20.24
CA ILE A 315 -8.98 -18.28 19.83
C ILE A 315 -9.25 -18.86 18.45
N GLY A 316 -8.71 -18.22 17.41
CA GLY A 316 -8.84 -18.66 16.03
C GLY A 316 -8.32 -20.07 15.79
N GLY A 317 -8.83 -20.69 14.72
CA GLY A 317 -8.37 -21.99 14.24
C GLY A 317 -6.95 -21.95 13.65
N ASN A 318 -6.58 -23.01 12.95
CA ASN A 318 -5.27 -23.16 12.31
C ASN A 318 -5.32 -23.97 11.00
N SER A 319 -6.48 -24.09 10.36
CA SER A 319 -6.65 -24.92 9.16
C SER A 319 -7.77 -24.39 8.27
N ASN A 320 -7.69 -24.72 6.98
CA ASN A 320 -8.81 -24.55 6.07
C ASN A 320 -9.76 -25.77 6.15
N ASP A 321 -11.03 -25.57 5.82
CA ASP A 321 -11.98 -26.64 5.54
C ASP A 321 -11.83 -27.14 4.09
N ALA A 322 -11.06 -28.22 3.90
CA ALA A 322 -10.93 -28.86 2.60
C ALA A 322 -12.27 -29.44 2.13
N GLY A 323 -12.75 -28.99 0.98
CA GLY A 323 -14.05 -29.37 0.43
C GLY A 323 -15.21 -28.47 0.83
N CYS A 324 -15.00 -27.50 1.72
CA CYS A 324 -16.04 -26.57 2.19
C CYS A 324 -17.32 -27.28 2.72
N LYS A 325 -17.15 -28.40 3.42
CA LYS A 325 -18.27 -29.28 3.85
C LYS A 325 -18.65 -29.09 5.30
N ARG A 326 -17.71 -28.72 6.18
CA ARG A 326 -17.92 -28.73 7.63
C ARG A 326 -17.08 -27.70 8.36
N ARG A 327 -17.77 -26.69 8.89
CA ARG A 327 -17.24 -25.80 9.91
C ARG A 327 -16.89 -26.56 11.20
N THR A 328 -15.70 -26.32 11.72
CA THR A 328 -15.14 -26.84 12.98
C THR A 328 -14.39 -25.73 13.71
N PRO A 329 -14.05 -25.88 15.00
CA PRO A 329 -13.19 -24.91 15.68
C PRO A 329 -11.84 -24.67 14.98
N ALA A 330 -11.26 -25.70 14.33
CA ALA A 330 -9.97 -25.60 13.66
C ALA A 330 -9.99 -24.75 12.37
N ASN A 331 -11.16 -24.48 11.79
CA ASN A 331 -11.33 -23.67 10.58
C ASN A 331 -12.25 -22.45 10.80
N THR A 332 -12.53 -22.13 12.06
CA THR A 332 -13.31 -20.95 12.47
C THR A 332 -12.39 -19.93 13.14
N PHE A 333 -12.52 -18.69 12.72
CA PHE A 333 -11.73 -17.54 13.17
C PHE A 333 -12.68 -16.43 13.62
N TYR A 334 -12.13 -15.45 14.32
CA TYR A 334 -12.86 -14.32 14.90
C TYR A 334 -12.31 -13.02 14.31
N LEU A 335 -13.05 -11.91 14.45
CA LEU A 335 -12.59 -10.62 13.91
C LEU A 335 -11.20 -10.20 14.45
N SER A 336 -10.85 -10.59 15.67
CA SER A 336 -9.51 -10.38 16.25
C SER A 336 -8.36 -11.05 15.49
N ASP A 337 -8.64 -12.05 14.66
CA ASP A 337 -7.65 -12.76 13.84
C ASP A 337 -7.40 -12.06 12.49
N PHE A 338 -8.11 -10.94 12.22
CA PHE A 338 -8.01 -10.16 10.99
C PHE A 338 -7.66 -8.71 11.30
N ILE A 339 -6.80 -8.13 10.47
CA ILE A 339 -6.71 -6.67 10.38
C ILE A 339 -8.00 -6.21 9.71
N HIS A 340 -8.79 -5.41 10.42
CA HIS A 340 -10.13 -5.06 9.97
C HIS A 340 -10.53 -3.66 10.41
N THR A 341 -11.49 -3.11 9.69
CA THR A 341 -12.09 -1.82 10.00
C THR A 341 -13.56 -1.83 9.64
N ARG A 342 -14.36 -1.04 10.36
CA ARG A 342 -15.80 -0.92 10.10
C ARG A 342 -16.04 0.15 9.05
N ILE A 343 -16.93 -0.14 8.11
CA ILE A 343 -17.42 0.84 7.16
C ILE A 343 -18.29 1.85 7.92
N THR A 344 -17.91 3.13 7.87
CA THR A 344 -18.66 4.22 8.49
C THR A 344 -19.90 4.59 7.68
N ALA A 345 -20.78 5.40 8.26
CA ALA A 345 -21.96 5.91 7.55
C ALA A 345 -21.58 6.84 6.39
N GLU A 346 -20.46 7.54 6.53
CA GLU A 346 -19.88 8.45 5.56
C GLU A 346 -19.24 7.69 4.39
N ASN A 347 -18.61 6.54 4.65
CA ASN A 347 -17.94 5.73 3.63
C ASN A 347 -18.92 4.88 2.82
N ALA A 348 -20.01 4.42 3.44
CA ALA A 348 -20.94 3.47 2.84
C ALA A 348 -21.56 3.94 1.50
N PRO A 349 -22.01 5.21 1.32
CA PRO A 349 -22.54 5.69 0.04
C PRO A 349 -21.49 5.69 -1.08
N TYR A 350 -20.27 6.14 -0.78
CA TYR A 350 -19.17 6.14 -1.75
C TYR A 350 -18.85 4.72 -2.21
N LEU A 351 -18.66 3.80 -1.27
CA LEU A 351 -18.39 2.40 -1.57
C LEU A 351 -19.56 1.76 -2.33
N SER A 352 -20.80 2.09 -1.97
CA SER A 352 -21.96 1.55 -2.68
C SER A 352 -21.99 1.98 -4.15
N ALA A 353 -21.71 3.25 -4.41
CA ALA A 353 -21.65 3.80 -5.76
C ALA A 353 -20.46 3.22 -6.56
N GLN A 354 -19.27 3.19 -5.95
CA GLN A 354 -18.03 2.73 -6.58
C GLN A 354 -18.08 1.24 -6.94
N LEU A 355 -18.76 0.44 -6.13
CA LEU A 355 -18.83 -1.02 -6.29
C LEU A 355 -20.11 -1.48 -7.00
N ASN A 356 -21.04 -0.56 -7.27
CA ASN A 356 -22.38 -0.86 -7.78
C ASN A 356 -23.07 -1.99 -6.98
N LYS A 357 -22.91 -1.96 -5.66
CA LYS A 357 -23.44 -2.95 -4.70
C LYS A 357 -23.79 -2.23 -3.42
N GLN A 358 -24.87 -2.62 -2.75
CA GLN A 358 -25.19 -2.05 -1.44
C GLN A 358 -24.11 -2.41 -0.41
N VAL A 359 -23.47 -1.37 0.14
CA VAL A 359 -22.58 -1.41 1.29
C VAL A 359 -23.23 -0.59 2.40
N ALA A 360 -23.27 -1.10 3.62
CA ALA A 360 -23.92 -0.45 4.75
C ALA A 360 -22.94 -0.05 5.84
N ALA A 361 -23.28 1.01 6.58
CA ALA A 361 -22.59 1.36 7.81
C ALA A 361 -22.59 0.18 8.79
N GLY A 362 -21.43 -0.14 9.34
CA GLY A 362 -21.22 -1.29 10.23
C GLY A 362 -20.82 -2.58 9.53
N ASP A 363 -20.87 -2.65 8.18
CA ASP A 363 -20.18 -3.69 7.43
C ASP A 363 -18.68 -3.64 7.77
N ILE A 364 -17.97 -4.75 7.58
CA ILE A 364 -16.58 -4.90 8.03
C ILE A 364 -15.69 -5.19 6.83
N ALA A 365 -14.68 -4.36 6.61
CA ALA A 365 -13.60 -4.66 5.68
C ALA A 365 -12.52 -5.46 6.41
N ILE A 366 -12.27 -6.69 5.99
CA ILE A 366 -11.13 -7.50 6.46
C ILE A 366 -10.02 -7.47 5.41
N LEU A 367 -8.79 -7.20 5.82
CA LEU A 367 -7.62 -7.32 4.97
C LEU A 367 -7.33 -8.81 4.74
N ILE A 368 -7.22 -9.22 3.49
CA ILE A 368 -6.91 -10.61 3.09
C ILE A 368 -5.56 -10.73 2.37
N GLY A 369 -5.03 -9.62 1.87
CA GLY A 369 -3.73 -9.57 1.23
C GLY A 369 -3.24 -8.15 1.00
N MET A 370 -1.96 -8.01 0.67
CA MET A 370 -1.35 -6.73 0.37
C MET A 370 -0.09 -6.95 -0.46
N HIS A 371 -0.01 -6.36 -1.65
CA HIS A 371 1.28 -6.14 -2.29
C HIS A 371 1.96 -4.95 -1.65
N VAL A 372 3.27 -5.08 -1.44
CA VAL A 372 4.12 -4.05 -0.88
C VAL A 372 5.35 -3.95 -1.77
N THR A 373 5.68 -2.73 -2.16
CA THR A 373 6.93 -2.45 -2.86
C THR A 373 7.63 -1.26 -2.25
N THR A 374 8.95 -1.36 -2.08
CA THR A 374 9.79 -0.30 -1.52
C THR A 374 10.88 0.08 -2.52
N ARG A 375 11.19 1.37 -2.63
CA ARG A 375 12.11 1.90 -3.65
C ARG A 375 13.60 1.64 -3.37
N GLU A 376 13.95 0.96 -2.27
CA GLU A 376 15.29 0.94 -1.65
C GLU A 376 16.47 0.55 -2.58
N ASN A 377 16.21 -0.05 -3.76
CA ASN A 377 17.16 -0.21 -4.86
C ASN A 377 16.52 0.14 -6.22
N LYS A 378 17.30 0.21 -7.31
CA LYS A 378 16.80 0.58 -8.64
C LYS A 378 15.66 -0.30 -9.19
N MET A 379 15.60 -1.57 -8.80
CA MET A 379 14.57 -2.51 -9.25
C MET A 379 13.34 -2.55 -8.33
N TRP A 380 13.35 -1.73 -7.27
CA TRP A 380 12.48 -1.86 -6.10
C TRP A 380 12.61 -3.23 -5.43
N THR A 381 12.24 -3.30 -4.16
CA THR A 381 12.04 -4.58 -3.47
C THR A 381 10.55 -4.91 -3.46
N TRP A 382 10.23 -6.20 -3.57
CA TRP A 382 8.87 -6.67 -3.80
C TRP A 382 8.50 -7.73 -2.78
N GLN A 383 7.41 -7.49 -2.06
CA GLN A 383 6.83 -8.42 -1.11
C GLN A 383 5.33 -8.51 -1.35
N THR A 384 4.76 -9.66 -1.01
CA THR A 384 3.32 -9.79 -0.93
C THR A 384 2.96 -10.55 0.33
N PHE A 385 1.93 -10.07 1.01
CA PHE A 385 1.41 -10.62 2.25
C PHE A 385 -0.02 -11.10 2.01
N TRP A 386 -0.40 -12.21 2.61
CA TRP A 386 -1.79 -12.67 2.56
C TRP A 386 -2.19 -13.41 3.82
N TRP A 387 -3.47 -13.27 4.18
CA TRP A 387 -4.03 -13.95 5.33
C TRP A 387 -4.05 -15.46 5.10
N VAL A 388 -3.61 -16.21 6.11
CA VAL A 388 -3.58 -17.68 6.12
C VAL A 388 -4.12 -18.24 7.43
N ALA A 389 -4.75 -19.41 7.34
CA ALA A 389 -5.27 -20.12 8.50
C ALA A 389 -4.14 -20.63 9.42
N ASP A 390 -3.08 -21.21 8.85
CA ASP A 390 -1.88 -21.64 9.58
C ASP A 390 -0.69 -20.75 9.21
N PRO A 391 -0.42 -19.68 9.97
CA PRO A 391 0.68 -18.77 9.65
C PRO A 391 2.06 -19.35 10.00
N GLU A 392 2.15 -20.43 10.79
CA GLU A 392 3.42 -21.12 11.06
C GLU A 392 3.81 -22.06 9.92
N ARG A 393 2.82 -22.59 9.20
CA ARG A 393 3.03 -23.52 8.07
C ARG A 393 2.25 -23.06 6.83
N PRO A 394 2.57 -21.87 6.29
CA PRO A 394 1.87 -21.37 5.12
C PRO A 394 2.23 -22.20 3.88
N PHE A 395 1.26 -22.34 2.96
CA PHE A 395 1.52 -22.91 1.65
C PHE A 395 2.41 -21.99 0.80
N ALA A 396 3.04 -22.57 -0.24
CA ALA A 396 3.74 -21.82 -1.28
C ALA A 396 2.83 -20.71 -1.87
N PRO A 397 3.36 -19.53 -2.24
CA PRO A 397 4.79 -19.22 -2.40
C PRO A 397 5.53 -18.84 -1.11
N SER A 398 4.91 -18.96 0.07
CA SER A 398 5.60 -18.83 1.34
C SER A 398 6.24 -20.16 1.79
N SER A 399 6.84 -20.16 2.98
CA SER A 399 7.39 -21.37 3.62
C SER A 399 7.46 -21.19 5.14
N PRO A 400 7.61 -22.30 5.91
CA PRO A 400 7.92 -22.21 7.34
C PRO A 400 9.19 -21.40 7.64
N THR A 401 10.20 -21.43 6.76
CA THR A 401 11.42 -20.63 6.92
C THR A 401 11.16 -19.14 6.83
N ILE A 402 10.33 -18.72 5.86
CA ILE A 402 9.89 -17.32 5.75
C ILE A 402 9.05 -16.95 6.98
N ALA A 403 8.07 -17.79 7.33
CA ALA A 403 7.17 -17.56 8.47
C ALA A 403 7.92 -17.45 9.81
N GLY A 404 8.97 -18.26 10.02
CA GLY A 404 9.79 -18.25 11.23
C GLY A 404 10.66 -16.99 11.39
N SER A 405 10.77 -16.17 10.35
CA SER A 405 11.47 -14.88 10.41
C SER A 405 10.58 -13.72 10.90
N ARG A 406 9.31 -13.98 11.25
CA ARG A 406 8.38 -12.96 11.75
C ARG A 406 8.89 -12.35 13.08
N PRO A 407 8.91 -11.02 13.22
CA PRO A 407 9.29 -10.34 14.44
C PRO A 407 8.11 -10.31 15.42
N LEU A 408 7.74 -11.49 15.96
CA LEU A 408 6.49 -11.69 16.71
C LEU A 408 6.26 -10.69 17.86
N ALA A 409 7.32 -10.24 18.53
CA ALA A 409 7.24 -9.24 19.60
C ALA A 409 6.66 -7.88 19.14
N TYR A 410 6.68 -7.60 17.83
CA TYR A 410 6.26 -6.33 17.24
C TYR A 410 5.03 -6.49 16.33
N LEU A 411 4.39 -7.66 16.35
CA LEU A 411 3.14 -7.94 15.63
C LEU A 411 2.04 -8.28 16.63
N ASP A 412 0.86 -7.67 16.47
CA ASP A 412 -0.33 -8.09 17.20
C ASP A 412 -0.94 -9.38 16.62
N GLY A 413 -1.98 -9.91 17.28
CA GLY A 413 -2.61 -11.18 16.89
C GLY A 413 -3.05 -11.20 15.42
N ALA A 414 -3.76 -10.15 14.98
CA ALA A 414 -4.24 -10.02 13.61
C ALA A 414 -3.09 -9.97 12.59
N ALA A 415 -2.04 -9.18 12.86
CA ALA A 415 -0.90 -9.04 11.96
C ALA A 415 -0.03 -10.31 11.86
N ARG A 416 -0.17 -11.25 12.81
CA ARG A 416 0.54 -12.54 12.79
C ARG A 416 -0.10 -13.57 11.86
N HIS A 417 -1.35 -13.40 11.44
CA HIS A 417 -2.05 -14.34 10.54
C HIS A 417 -1.68 -14.21 9.05
N TYR A 418 -0.55 -13.57 8.74
CA TYR A 418 -0.13 -13.34 7.36
C TYR A 418 1.06 -14.23 7.01
N ALA A 419 1.03 -14.77 5.80
CA ALA A 419 2.17 -15.34 5.11
C ALA A 419 2.83 -14.29 4.21
N MET A 420 4.04 -14.57 3.75
CA MET A 420 4.79 -13.67 2.87
C MET A 420 5.48 -14.43 1.73
N ALA A 421 5.53 -13.83 0.55
CA ALA A 421 6.43 -14.20 -0.53
C ALA A 421 7.19 -12.97 -1.02
N LEU A 422 8.40 -13.18 -1.55
CA LEU A 422 9.33 -12.12 -1.94
C LEU A 422 9.82 -12.33 -3.36
N ALA A 423 10.02 -11.23 -4.07
CA ALA A 423 10.44 -11.20 -5.46
C ALA A 423 11.55 -10.16 -5.66
N TYR A 424 12.67 -10.30 -4.92
CA TYR A 424 13.79 -9.35 -5.00
C TYR A 424 14.68 -9.59 -6.24
N SER A 425 14.43 -10.68 -6.95
CA SER A 425 14.90 -10.98 -8.30
C SER A 425 13.83 -11.78 -9.03
N SER A 426 13.92 -11.87 -10.36
CA SER A 426 13.07 -12.76 -11.16
C SER A 426 13.60 -14.20 -11.17
N VAL A 427 14.92 -14.37 -11.05
CA VAL A 427 15.57 -15.68 -11.04
C VAL A 427 16.69 -15.72 -10.00
N VAL A 428 17.07 -16.92 -9.58
CA VAL A 428 18.26 -17.20 -8.74
C VAL A 428 19.25 -18.08 -9.53
N PRO A 429 20.53 -17.71 -9.64
CA PRO A 429 21.15 -16.50 -9.11
C PRO A 429 20.59 -15.21 -9.75
N ALA A 430 20.49 -14.15 -8.95
CA ALA A 430 20.02 -12.85 -9.44
C ALA A 430 20.87 -12.37 -10.62
N GLN A 431 20.19 -11.87 -11.66
CA GLN A 431 20.81 -11.36 -12.87
C GLN A 431 21.06 -9.85 -12.75
N PRO A 432 22.07 -9.28 -13.44
CA PRO A 432 22.31 -7.83 -13.42
C PRO A 432 21.11 -7.04 -13.97
N ILE A 433 20.91 -5.82 -13.49
CA ILE A 433 19.76 -4.98 -13.89
C ILE A 433 19.70 -4.70 -15.40
N THR A 434 20.84 -4.76 -16.09
CA THR A 434 20.97 -4.69 -17.54
C THR A 434 21.80 -5.85 -18.05
N ASN A 435 21.54 -6.27 -19.29
CA ASN A 435 22.34 -7.26 -20.04
C ASN A 435 22.46 -8.65 -19.38
N GLY A 436 21.51 -9.04 -18.53
CA GLY A 436 21.38 -10.40 -18.00
C GLY A 436 20.93 -11.41 -19.07
N LYS A 437 21.08 -12.71 -18.78
CA LYS A 437 20.92 -13.78 -19.77
C LYS A 437 19.61 -14.56 -19.69
N ASN A 438 18.74 -14.23 -18.73
CA ASN A 438 17.51 -14.99 -18.46
C ASN A 438 17.77 -16.48 -18.16
N VAL A 439 18.69 -16.74 -17.23
CA VAL A 439 19.08 -18.08 -16.79
C VAL A 439 19.02 -18.21 -15.27
N GLY A 440 18.81 -19.42 -14.77
CA GLY A 440 18.68 -19.73 -13.35
C GLY A 440 17.37 -20.43 -13.01
N THR A 441 17.04 -20.45 -11.73
CA THR A 441 15.77 -20.97 -11.20
C THR A 441 14.78 -19.81 -11.08
N PRO A 442 13.54 -19.94 -11.58
CA PRO A 442 12.51 -18.91 -11.42
C PRO A 442 12.24 -18.63 -9.94
N VAL A 443 11.94 -17.36 -9.63
CA VAL A 443 11.45 -16.93 -8.32
C VAL A 443 9.98 -16.62 -8.48
N TYR A 444 9.10 -17.45 -7.97
CA TYR A 444 7.67 -17.14 -8.00
C TYR A 444 7.28 -16.31 -6.79
N GLY A 445 6.73 -15.12 -7.06
CA GLY A 445 6.27 -14.18 -6.05
C GLY A 445 4.94 -13.60 -6.48
N TYR A 446 3.86 -14.14 -5.92
CA TYR A 446 2.48 -13.80 -6.25
C TYR A 446 1.61 -13.80 -4.99
N ASN A 447 0.56 -13.00 -4.98
CA ASN A 447 -0.49 -13.05 -3.96
C ASN A 447 -1.57 -14.03 -4.41
N PRO A 448 -1.87 -15.08 -3.62
CA PRO A 448 -2.92 -16.02 -3.99
C PRO A 448 -4.27 -15.39 -4.28
N TYR A 449 -4.66 -14.35 -3.55
CA TYR A 449 -5.95 -13.68 -3.71
C TYR A 449 -6.00 -12.67 -4.87
N LEU A 450 -4.89 -12.43 -5.57
CA LEU A 450 -4.86 -11.50 -6.71
C LEU A 450 -4.47 -12.19 -8.01
N GLU A 451 -3.33 -12.88 -8.01
CA GLU A 451 -2.74 -13.40 -9.25
C GLU A 451 -3.06 -14.86 -9.50
N ALA A 452 -3.37 -15.68 -8.49
CA ALA A 452 -3.49 -17.14 -8.71
C ALA A 452 -4.51 -17.49 -9.82
N GLY A 453 -5.55 -16.68 -10.00
CA GLY A 453 -6.54 -16.83 -11.06
C GLY A 453 -6.09 -16.47 -12.48
N PHE A 454 -4.92 -15.86 -12.66
CA PHE A 454 -4.40 -15.50 -13.98
C PHE A 454 -3.98 -16.75 -14.76
N GLY A 455 -4.60 -16.93 -15.93
CA GLY A 455 -4.24 -17.97 -16.90
C GLY A 455 -3.30 -17.44 -17.99
N PRO A 456 -2.95 -18.31 -18.96
CA PRO A 456 -2.07 -17.96 -20.08
C PRO A 456 -2.54 -16.77 -20.93
N ASP A 457 -3.84 -16.50 -20.97
CA ASP A 457 -4.45 -15.38 -21.69
C ASP A 457 -4.05 -14.01 -21.13
N VAL A 458 -3.73 -13.93 -19.83
CA VAL A 458 -3.22 -12.71 -19.19
C VAL A 458 -1.79 -12.41 -19.64
N PHE A 459 -0.98 -13.44 -19.89
CA PHE A 459 0.44 -13.32 -20.21
C PHE A 459 0.77 -13.52 -21.70
N ALA A 460 -0.25 -13.59 -22.57
CA ALA A 460 -0.09 -13.91 -23.98
C ALA A 460 0.73 -12.88 -24.78
N GLY A 461 0.88 -11.66 -24.27
CA GLY A 461 1.55 -10.56 -24.97
C GLY A 461 3.08 -10.63 -24.97
N ILE A 462 3.70 -11.36 -24.03
CA ILE A 462 5.16 -11.51 -23.96
C ILE A 462 5.54 -12.78 -23.19
N SER A 463 6.45 -13.58 -23.77
CA SER A 463 7.01 -14.78 -23.14
C SER A 463 8.49 -14.89 -23.50
N ARG A 464 9.32 -15.24 -22.50
CA ARG A 464 10.76 -15.46 -22.66
C ARG A 464 11.20 -16.63 -21.78
N PRO A 465 11.33 -17.84 -22.35
CA PRO A 465 11.69 -19.02 -21.57
C PRO A 465 13.01 -18.86 -20.82
N ILE A 466 12.99 -19.04 -19.49
CA ILE A 466 14.20 -19.08 -18.66
C ILE A 466 14.98 -20.35 -19.01
N ASN A 467 16.30 -20.24 -19.14
CA ASN A 467 17.19 -21.32 -19.64
C ASN A 467 16.79 -21.86 -21.03
N GLY A 468 15.95 -21.14 -21.78
CA GLY A 468 15.42 -21.58 -23.08
C GLY A 468 14.28 -22.59 -23.02
N SER A 469 13.84 -23.03 -21.83
CA SER A 469 12.82 -24.09 -21.70
C SER A 469 11.75 -23.86 -20.64
N ILE A 470 12.03 -23.10 -19.57
CA ILE A 470 11.07 -22.86 -18.49
C ILE A 470 10.18 -21.68 -18.91
N ASN A 471 8.94 -21.97 -19.31
CA ASN A 471 7.99 -20.96 -19.73
C ASN A 471 6.86 -20.80 -18.71
N ALA A 472 6.99 -19.81 -17.83
CA ALA A 472 5.92 -19.43 -16.91
C ALA A 472 4.74 -18.83 -17.69
N SER A 473 3.52 -19.28 -17.41
CA SER A 473 2.33 -18.82 -18.14
C SER A 473 1.08 -18.68 -17.28
N THR A 474 1.19 -18.85 -15.97
CA THR A 474 0.07 -18.70 -15.03
C THR A 474 0.46 -17.79 -13.88
N GLY A 475 -0.53 -17.29 -13.15
CA GLY A 475 -0.28 -16.39 -12.02
C GLY A 475 0.48 -17.06 -10.88
N ILE A 476 0.31 -18.37 -10.67
CA ILE A 476 1.10 -19.13 -9.69
C ILE A 476 2.56 -19.37 -10.13
N GLN A 477 2.89 -19.03 -11.37
CA GLN A 477 4.24 -19.03 -11.94
C GLN A 477 4.71 -17.60 -12.21
N SER A 478 4.05 -16.57 -11.67
CA SER A 478 4.39 -15.18 -11.92
C SER A 478 5.35 -14.62 -10.87
N ASN A 479 5.97 -13.49 -11.21
CA ASN A 479 6.82 -12.73 -10.31
C ASN A 479 6.44 -11.23 -10.37
N CYS A 480 6.27 -10.61 -9.19
CA CYS A 480 5.97 -9.18 -9.07
C CYS A 480 6.93 -8.29 -9.87
N ILE A 481 8.25 -8.52 -9.81
CA ILE A 481 9.25 -7.69 -10.49
C ILE A 481 9.08 -7.73 -12.01
N THR A 482 8.85 -8.91 -12.59
CA THR A 482 8.75 -9.08 -14.04
C THR A 482 7.46 -8.46 -14.55
N CYS A 483 6.35 -8.73 -13.86
CA CYS A 483 5.05 -8.13 -14.18
C CYS A 483 5.10 -6.60 -14.07
N HIS A 484 5.68 -6.04 -13.00
CA HIS A 484 5.74 -4.60 -12.79
C HIS A 484 6.82 -3.90 -13.64
N ASN A 485 7.88 -4.58 -14.07
CA ASN A 485 8.89 -3.98 -14.96
C ASN A 485 8.25 -3.58 -16.31
N MET A 486 7.20 -4.27 -16.74
CA MET A 486 6.43 -3.95 -17.94
C MET A 486 5.59 -2.66 -17.83
N ALA A 487 5.44 -2.09 -16.62
CA ALA A 487 4.64 -0.89 -16.41
C ALA A 487 5.30 0.34 -17.07
N ALA A 488 4.79 0.74 -18.23
CA ALA A 488 5.24 1.92 -18.96
C ALA A 488 4.08 2.63 -19.64
N TYR A 489 4.18 3.96 -19.70
CA TYR A 489 3.29 4.77 -20.52
C TYR A 489 3.72 4.64 -21.99
N ALA A 490 2.80 4.19 -22.82
CA ALA A 490 2.96 4.07 -24.26
C ALA A 490 1.94 4.98 -24.95
N PRO A 491 2.37 6.01 -25.72
CA PRO A 491 1.45 6.87 -26.45
C PRO A 491 0.62 6.09 -27.48
N ALA A 492 -0.59 6.59 -27.77
CA ALA A 492 -1.42 6.07 -28.85
C ALA A 492 -0.63 5.98 -30.18
N PRO A 493 -0.88 4.95 -31.01
CA PRO A 493 -2.00 4.01 -30.95
C PRO A 493 -1.74 2.75 -30.11
N LYS A 494 -0.62 2.64 -29.36
CA LYS A 494 -0.35 1.44 -28.55
C LYS A 494 -1.38 1.34 -27.41
N PRO A 495 -2.11 0.22 -27.27
CA PRO A 495 -3.26 0.13 -26.37
C PRO A 495 -2.87 0.03 -24.89
N MET A 496 -1.79 -0.69 -24.55
CA MET A 496 -1.14 -0.77 -23.23
C MET A 496 0.07 -1.71 -23.34
N MET A 497 1.00 -1.67 -22.38
CA MET A 497 2.04 -2.70 -22.26
C MET A 497 1.43 -4.02 -21.72
N PRO A 498 1.83 -5.20 -22.21
CA PRO A 498 1.27 -6.46 -21.72
C PRO A 498 1.80 -6.82 -20.32
N TYR A 499 1.03 -7.63 -19.59
CA TYR A 499 1.56 -8.31 -18.41
C TYR A 499 2.52 -9.43 -18.81
N ALA A 500 3.52 -9.64 -17.96
CA ALA A 500 4.51 -10.69 -18.08
C ALA A 500 4.45 -11.58 -16.84
N SER A 501 4.70 -12.89 -17.03
CA SER A 501 4.73 -13.89 -15.97
C SER A 501 6.05 -13.80 -15.17
N ASP A 502 6.90 -14.83 -15.23
CA ASP A 502 8.25 -14.79 -14.65
C ASP A 502 9.31 -15.08 -15.70
N PHE A 503 10.24 -14.13 -15.81
CA PHE A 503 11.48 -14.18 -16.58
C PHE A 503 12.31 -12.92 -16.28
N TYR A 504 13.61 -12.99 -16.50
CA TYR A 504 14.48 -11.82 -16.48
C TYR A 504 14.23 -10.90 -17.68
N MET A 505 14.14 -9.60 -17.41
CA MET A 505 14.07 -8.56 -18.41
C MET A 505 14.96 -7.38 -18.01
N SER A 506 15.82 -6.94 -18.94
CA SER A 506 16.65 -5.75 -18.74
C SER A 506 15.79 -4.51 -18.54
N ILE A 507 16.22 -3.55 -17.71
CA ILE A 507 15.55 -2.26 -17.62
C ILE A 507 15.71 -1.39 -18.88
N THR A 508 16.65 -1.76 -19.75
CA THR A 508 16.89 -1.14 -21.07
C THR A 508 16.45 -2.06 -22.21
N ASP A 509 15.52 -2.97 -21.95
CA ASP A 509 15.04 -3.89 -22.97
C ASP A 509 14.35 -3.15 -24.14
N PRO A 510 14.56 -3.57 -25.40
CA PRO A 510 13.93 -2.93 -26.57
C PRO A 510 12.40 -2.89 -26.53
N VAL A 511 11.75 -3.72 -25.70
CA VAL A 511 10.30 -3.62 -25.48
C VAL A 511 9.87 -2.23 -25.00
N PHE A 512 10.77 -1.49 -24.34
CA PHE A 512 10.54 -0.14 -23.84
C PHE A 512 10.81 0.97 -24.86
N ASP A 513 11.20 0.63 -26.09
CA ASP A 513 11.44 1.63 -27.14
C ASP A 513 10.18 2.46 -27.41
N ASN A 514 10.36 3.78 -27.38
CA ASN A 514 9.29 4.78 -27.50
C ASN A 514 8.22 4.70 -26.39
N THR A 515 8.61 4.26 -25.20
CA THR A 515 7.76 4.26 -24.00
C THR A 515 8.43 5.07 -22.88
N LEU A 516 7.65 5.45 -21.87
CA LEU A 516 8.13 6.06 -20.65
C LEU A 516 7.89 5.09 -19.49
N ARG A 517 8.96 4.45 -18.99
CA ARG A 517 8.85 3.50 -17.88
C ARG A 517 8.33 4.20 -16.63
N SER A 518 7.35 3.58 -15.97
CA SER A 518 6.61 4.18 -14.85
C SER A 518 7.27 4.01 -13.48
N ASP A 519 8.57 3.71 -13.44
CA ASP A 519 9.29 3.25 -12.23
C ASP A 519 8.50 2.13 -11.53
N PHE A 520 8.13 1.10 -12.31
CA PHE A 520 7.39 -0.10 -11.89
C PHE A 520 5.94 0.12 -11.40
N SER A 521 5.35 1.30 -11.63
CA SER A 521 4.01 1.66 -11.14
C SER A 521 2.90 1.51 -12.18
N TRP A 522 2.27 0.34 -12.23
CA TRP A 522 1.02 0.13 -12.99
C TRP A 522 -0.06 1.14 -12.61
N THR A 523 -0.16 1.50 -11.33
CA THR A 523 -1.15 2.46 -10.85
C THR A 523 -1.05 3.81 -11.54
N ILE A 524 0.15 4.31 -11.83
CA ILE A 524 0.32 5.60 -12.50
C ILE A 524 -0.26 5.53 -13.92
N VAL A 525 0.06 4.46 -14.65
CA VAL A 525 -0.37 4.29 -16.05
C VAL A 525 -1.87 3.95 -16.18
N ASP A 526 -2.42 3.19 -15.23
CA ASP A 526 -3.84 2.80 -15.19
C ASP A 526 -4.77 3.97 -14.77
N LEU A 527 -4.22 5.03 -14.19
CA LEU A 527 -4.96 6.17 -13.65
C LEU A 527 -4.57 7.51 -14.30
N ILE A 528 -3.98 7.46 -15.49
CA ILE A 528 -3.66 8.67 -16.24
C ILE A 528 -4.93 9.51 -16.43
N VAL A 529 -4.86 10.76 -16.02
CA VAL A 529 -5.91 11.76 -16.25
C VAL A 529 -5.46 12.76 -17.30
N LYS A 530 -6.42 13.27 -18.06
CA LYS A 530 -6.20 14.46 -18.88
C LYS A 530 -6.05 15.66 -17.97
N THR A 531 -5.15 16.57 -18.34
CA THR A 531 -5.06 17.87 -17.69
C THR A 531 -6.37 18.61 -17.93
N PRO A 532 -7.04 19.16 -16.90
CA PRO A 532 -8.12 20.10 -17.11
C PRO A 532 -7.65 21.18 -18.09
N ALA A 533 -8.45 21.48 -19.11
CA ALA A 533 -8.17 22.64 -19.95
C ALA A 533 -8.14 23.87 -19.02
N ASP A 534 -7.10 24.69 -19.17
CA ASP A 534 -6.89 25.93 -18.39
C ASP A 534 -8.05 26.93 -18.58
#